data_AF-A0A6I6LRH1-F1
#
_entry.id   AF-A0A6I6LRH1-F1
#
_cell.length_a   1.000
_cell.length_b   1.000
_cell.length_c   1.000
_cell.angle_alpha   90.00
_cell.angle_beta   90.00
_cell.angle_gamma   90.00
#
_symmetry.space_group_name_H-M   'P 1'
#
loop_
_entity.id
_entity.type
_entity.pdbx_description
1 polymer ?
#
loop_
_entity_poly.entity_id
_entity_poly.type
_entity_poly.pdbx_seq_one_letter_code
_entity_poly.pdbx_strand_id
1 'polypeptide(L)'
;MSSKDHNPPSAPRRRRLSREQRHRQLLDIAWAIVREQGTEALSLGFLAERAGVTKPVVYDHFGTRAGLLAALYQEYDLRQTALMDAALQASEATLSARAAVIASSYVECVLAQGREIPGVIAALASSPELDRIKRDYEAVFRDKCRAMLAPFAGTGEIGPAGLRSVLGAAEALSNAAAAGEITAQQAQDELYQSIVAMVERARSGR
;
A
#
# COMPACT_ATOMS: atom_id res chain seq x y z
N MET A 1 65.25 29.23 -3.22
CA MET A 1 64.07 30.06 -3.52
C MET A 1 62.92 29.13 -3.83
N SER A 2 61.94 29.11 -2.94
CA SER A 2 60.72 28.29 -3.00
C SER A 2 59.81 28.72 -4.16
N SER A 3 59.15 27.75 -4.77
CA SER A 3 57.70 27.80 -4.98
C SER A 3 57.20 26.39 -5.30
N LYS A 4 56.57 25.77 -4.30
CA LYS A 4 55.74 24.57 -4.49
C LYS A 4 54.34 25.07 -4.83
N ASP A 5 53.90 24.87 -6.05
CA ASP A 5 52.51 25.07 -6.44
C ASP A 5 51.62 24.10 -5.67
N HIS A 6 50.81 24.64 -4.77
CA HIS A 6 49.83 23.90 -3.99
C HIS A 6 48.49 24.02 -4.70
N ASN A 7 48.16 23.02 -5.54
CA ASN A 7 46.83 22.92 -6.13
C ASN A 7 45.85 22.39 -5.05
N PRO A 8 44.77 23.11 -4.69
CA PRO A 8 43.83 22.61 -3.70
C PRO A 8 43.06 21.39 -4.26
N PRO A 9 42.74 20.38 -3.42
CA PRO A 9 41.97 19.23 -3.85
C PRO A 9 40.57 19.67 -4.28
N SER A 10 40.16 19.27 -5.48
CA SER A 10 38.83 19.52 -6.02
C SER A 10 37.76 18.91 -5.10
N ALA A 11 36.78 19.73 -4.70
CA ALA A 11 35.66 19.29 -3.88
C ALA A 11 34.96 18.09 -4.55
N PRO A 12 34.54 17.06 -3.79
CA PRO A 12 33.92 15.88 -4.36
C PRO A 12 32.66 16.28 -5.13
N ARG A 13 32.61 16.00 -6.44
CA ARG A 13 31.43 16.19 -7.27
C ARG A 13 30.26 15.47 -6.61
N ARG A 14 29.30 16.22 -6.03
CA ARG A 14 28.04 15.68 -5.53
C ARG A 14 27.43 14.81 -6.62
N ARG A 15 27.52 13.49 -6.44
CA ARG A 15 27.01 12.50 -7.38
C ARG A 15 25.52 12.76 -7.56
N ARG A 16 25.11 13.07 -8.79
CA ARG A 16 23.69 13.27 -9.13
C ARG A 16 22.94 11.98 -8.77
N LEU A 17 21.89 12.11 -7.95
CA LEU A 17 20.98 10.99 -7.68
C LEU A 17 20.32 10.55 -8.98
N SER A 18 20.07 9.25 -9.12
CA SER A 18 19.19 8.76 -10.18
C SER A 18 17.76 9.26 -9.95
N ARG A 19 16.91 9.22 -10.98
CA ARG A 19 15.49 9.61 -10.86
C ARG A 19 14.80 8.81 -9.75
N GLU A 20 15.08 7.51 -9.67
CA GLU A 20 14.51 6.62 -8.66
C GLU A 20 14.99 6.97 -7.23
N GLN A 21 16.29 7.21 -7.05
CA GLN A 21 16.83 7.65 -5.76
C GLN A 21 16.24 9.00 -5.33
N ARG A 22 16.01 9.91 -6.29
CA ARG A 22 15.37 11.19 -6.03
C ARG A 22 13.91 11.00 -5.61
N HIS A 23 13.17 10.13 -6.30
CA HIS A 23 11.78 9.86 -5.97
C HIS A 23 11.64 9.34 -4.54
N ARG A 24 12.45 8.35 -4.15
CA ARG A 24 12.50 7.84 -2.77
C ARG A 24 12.85 8.92 -1.74
N GLN A 25 13.87 9.72 -2.01
CA GLN A 25 14.22 10.85 -1.14
C GLN A 25 13.05 11.81 -0.93
N LEU A 26 12.29 12.13 -1.99
CA LEU A 26 11.15 13.03 -1.90
C LEU A 26 10.00 12.40 -1.09
N LEU A 27 9.76 11.09 -1.24
CA LEU A 27 8.76 10.37 -0.44
C LEU A 27 9.14 10.32 1.04
N ASP A 28 10.42 10.05 1.36
CA ASP A 28 10.91 10.03 2.76
C ASP A 28 10.68 11.38 3.45
N ILE A 29 10.97 12.48 2.75
CA ILE A 29 10.75 13.84 3.25
C ILE A 29 9.26 14.16 3.37
N ALA A 30 8.46 13.74 2.39
CA ALA A 30 7.01 13.91 2.45
C ALA A 30 6.40 13.17 3.66
N TRP A 31 6.85 11.95 3.96
CA TRP A 31 6.49 11.22 5.17
C TRP A 31 6.87 11.96 6.45
N ALA A 32 8.10 12.51 6.50
CA ALA A 32 8.52 13.31 7.65
C ALA A 32 7.61 14.53 7.85
N ILE A 33 7.27 15.26 6.79
CA ILE A 33 6.34 16.40 6.85
C ILE A 33 4.97 15.95 7.37
N VAL A 34 4.40 14.88 6.82
CA VAL A 34 3.09 14.37 7.24
C VAL A 34 3.08 13.99 8.72
N ARG A 35 4.14 13.33 9.21
CA ARG A 35 4.25 12.91 10.61
C ARG A 35 4.48 14.07 11.57
N GLU A 36 5.30 15.04 11.20
CA GLU A 36 5.69 16.15 12.06
C GLU A 36 4.69 17.31 12.05
N GLN A 37 4.03 17.55 10.91
CA GLN A 37 3.26 18.78 10.66
C GLN A 37 1.87 18.52 10.08
N GLY A 38 1.52 17.26 9.81
CA GLY A 38 0.23 16.86 9.25
C GLY A 38 0.15 16.96 7.72
N THR A 39 -0.86 16.30 7.14
CA THR A 39 -1.05 16.21 5.68
C THR A 39 -1.33 17.57 5.03
N GLU A 40 -1.93 18.51 5.75
CA GLU A 40 -2.25 19.84 5.22
C GLU A 40 -1.00 20.70 4.96
N ALA A 41 0.07 20.50 5.73
CA ALA A 41 1.36 21.15 5.47
C ALA A 41 2.03 20.63 4.18
N LEU A 42 1.66 19.44 3.71
CA LEU A 42 2.28 18.83 2.55
C LEU A 42 1.81 19.49 1.24
N SER A 43 2.68 20.30 0.67
CA SER A 43 2.55 20.87 -0.69
C SER A 43 3.80 20.59 -1.52
N LEU A 44 3.67 20.60 -2.85
CA LEU A 44 4.81 20.43 -3.76
C LEU A 44 5.90 21.49 -3.54
N GLY A 45 5.48 22.73 -3.22
CA GLY A 45 6.39 23.84 -2.93
C GLY A 45 7.15 23.63 -1.62
N PHE A 46 6.44 23.27 -0.54
CA PHE A 46 7.05 23.02 0.76
C PHE A 46 7.97 21.79 0.73
N LEU A 47 7.58 20.74 0.01
CA LEU A 47 8.43 19.58 -0.22
C LEU A 47 9.71 19.95 -0.97
N ALA A 48 9.63 20.78 -2.02
CA ALA A 48 10.80 21.24 -2.76
C ALA A 48 11.78 22.01 -1.88
N GLU A 49 11.26 22.93 -1.05
CA GLU A 49 12.04 23.69 -0.08
C GLU A 49 12.74 22.76 0.92
N ARG A 50 11.97 21.85 1.55
CA ARG A 50 12.50 20.92 2.56
C ARG A 50 13.53 19.95 1.97
N ALA A 51 13.37 19.54 0.71
CA ALA A 51 14.29 18.66 0.00
C ALA A 51 15.51 19.37 -0.61
N GLY A 52 15.56 20.71 -0.57
CA GLY A 52 16.64 21.49 -1.18
C GLY A 52 16.72 21.31 -2.70
N VAL A 53 15.57 21.15 -3.36
CA VAL A 53 15.46 21.03 -4.83
C VAL A 53 14.58 22.14 -5.38
N THR A 54 14.66 22.38 -6.69
CA THR A 54 13.79 23.38 -7.33
C THR A 54 12.37 22.82 -7.45
N LYS A 55 11.37 23.71 -7.44
CA LYS A 55 9.96 23.32 -7.62
C LYS A 55 9.77 22.42 -8.86
N PRO A 56 10.25 22.76 -10.07
CA PRO A 56 10.07 21.91 -11.26
C PRO A 56 10.45 20.45 -11.05
N VAL A 57 11.51 20.14 -10.28
CA VAL A 57 11.90 18.75 -9.99
C VAL A 57 10.78 17.99 -9.29
N VAL A 58 10.11 18.60 -8.31
CA VAL A 58 9.02 17.95 -7.57
C VAL A 58 7.78 17.81 -8.45
N TYR A 59 7.47 18.80 -9.28
CA TYR A 59 6.38 18.72 -10.26
C TYR A 59 6.63 17.62 -11.30
N ASP A 60 7.87 17.41 -11.77
CA ASP A 60 8.23 16.33 -12.69
C ASP A 60 8.03 14.92 -12.09
N HIS A 61 8.07 14.80 -10.76
CA HIS A 61 7.89 13.54 -10.06
C HIS A 61 6.42 13.23 -9.75
N PHE A 62 5.63 14.23 -9.35
CA PHE A 62 4.29 14.00 -8.79
C PHE A 62 3.17 14.68 -9.57
N GLY A 63 3.47 15.68 -10.40
CA GLY A 63 2.52 16.48 -11.17
C GLY A 63 1.69 17.41 -10.30
N THR A 64 0.89 16.87 -9.38
CA THR A 64 -0.06 17.59 -8.52
C THR A 64 0.10 17.18 -7.06
N ARG A 65 -0.52 17.94 -6.13
CA ARG A 65 -0.59 17.54 -4.72
C ARG A 65 -1.31 16.20 -4.56
N ALA A 66 -2.39 15.99 -5.32
CA ALA A 66 -3.10 14.71 -5.34
C ALA A 66 -2.18 13.57 -5.81
N GLY A 67 -1.37 13.79 -6.85
CA GLY A 67 -0.36 12.82 -7.31
C GLY A 67 0.72 12.50 -6.26
N LEU A 68 1.15 13.49 -5.47
CA LEU A 68 2.07 13.27 -4.34
C LEU A 68 1.43 12.43 -3.23
N LEU A 69 0.19 12.77 -2.83
CA LEU A 69 -0.55 12.00 -1.82
C LEU A 69 -0.83 10.57 -2.30
N ALA A 70 -1.17 10.41 -3.58
CA ALA A 70 -1.36 9.13 -4.24
C ALA A 70 -0.08 8.28 -4.19
N ALA A 71 1.09 8.87 -4.42
CA ALA A 71 2.37 8.17 -4.30
C ALA A 71 2.66 7.72 -2.85
N LEU A 72 2.32 8.55 -1.85
CA LEU A 72 2.42 8.15 -0.43
C LEU A 72 1.50 6.98 -0.11
N TYR A 73 0.25 7.01 -0.61
CA TYR A 73 -0.67 5.89 -0.44
C TYR A 73 -0.12 4.61 -1.07
N GLN A 74 0.38 4.67 -2.31
CA GLN A 74 0.98 3.52 -2.99
C GLN A 74 2.16 2.94 -2.22
N GLU A 75 3.04 3.79 -1.69
CA GLU A 75 4.18 3.32 -0.89
C GLU A 75 3.72 2.64 0.41
N TYR A 76 2.70 3.19 1.08
CA TYR A 76 2.09 2.56 2.24
C TYR A 76 1.52 1.17 1.90
N ASP A 77 0.74 1.10 0.83
CA ASP A 77 0.08 -0.12 0.37
C ASP A 77 1.07 -1.22 -0.04
N LEU A 78 2.19 -0.85 -0.68
CA LEU A 78 3.29 -1.76 -0.98
C LEU A 78 3.92 -2.35 0.28
N ARG A 79 4.09 -1.56 1.35
CA ARG A 79 4.62 -2.07 2.62
C ARG A 79 3.65 -3.07 3.26
N GLN A 80 2.35 -2.78 3.25
CA GLN A 80 1.33 -3.70 3.77
C GLN A 80 1.25 -5.00 2.95
N THR A 81 1.37 -4.89 1.62
CA THR A 81 1.44 -6.05 0.72
C THR A 81 2.61 -6.97 1.06
N ALA A 82 3.78 -6.39 1.33
CA ALA A 82 4.97 -7.14 1.71
C ALA A 82 4.82 -7.85 3.07
N LEU A 83 4.14 -7.23 4.03
CA LEU A 83 3.83 -7.87 5.32
C LEU A 83 2.91 -9.09 5.12
N MET A 84 1.87 -8.94 4.31
CA MET A 84 0.99 -10.06 3.96
C MET A 84 1.73 -11.17 3.21
N ASP A 85 2.64 -10.82 2.28
CA ASP A 85 3.49 -11.79 1.59
C ASP A 85 4.33 -12.62 2.57
N ALA A 86 4.98 -11.96 3.51
CA ALA A 86 5.78 -12.63 4.53
C ALA A 86 4.91 -13.54 5.42
N ALA A 87 3.74 -13.05 5.84
CA ALA A 87 2.80 -13.83 6.65
C ALA A 87 2.27 -15.07 5.91
N LEU A 88 1.98 -14.93 4.61
CA LEU A 88 1.60 -16.06 3.76
C LEU A 88 2.77 -17.03 3.62
N GLN A 89 3.99 -16.57 3.35
CA GLN A 89 5.14 -17.46 3.22
C GLN A 89 5.42 -18.27 4.51
N ALA A 90 5.21 -17.65 5.66
CA ALA A 90 5.39 -18.29 6.97
C ALA A 90 4.24 -19.22 7.39
N SER A 91 3.06 -19.11 6.77
CA SER A 91 1.90 -19.90 7.17
C SER A 91 1.90 -21.31 6.58
N GLU A 92 1.21 -22.23 7.25
CA GLU A 92 1.04 -23.59 6.76
C GLU A 92 0.38 -23.61 5.37
N ALA A 93 0.73 -24.62 4.56
CA ALA A 93 0.13 -24.85 3.26
C ALA A 93 -1.25 -25.52 3.39
N THR A 94 -2.13 -24.95 4.21
CA THR A 94 -3.51 -25.41 4.42
C THR A 94 -4.50 -24.30 4.08
N LEU A 95 -5.71 -24.67 3.64
CA LEU A 95 -6.76 -23.69 3.33
C LEU A 95 -7.06 -22.80 4.55
N SER A 96 -7.16 -23.41 5.74
CA SER A 96 -7.45 -22.68 6.97
C SER A 96 -6.35 -21.64 7.28
N ALA A 97 -5.07 -22.03 7.28
CA ALA A 97 -4.00 -21.08 7.58
C ALA A 97 -3.91 -19.94 6.54
N ARG A 98 -4.10 -20.25 5.25
CA ARG A 98 -4.06 -19.25 4.17
C ARG A 98 -5.24 -18.30 4.24
N ALA A 99 -6.45 -18.81 4.46
CA ALA A 99 -7.65 -17.99 4.63
C ALA A 99 -7.54 -17.08 5.85
N ALA A 100 -7.00 -17.58 6.97
CA ALA A 100 -6.82 -16.79 8.19
C ALA A 100 -5.86 -15.61 7.96
N VAL A 101 -4.71 -15.86 7.32
CA VAL A 101 -3.75 -14.80 7.00
C VAL A 101 -4.34 -13.76 6.05
N ILE A 102 -5.07 -14.18 5.01
CA ILE A 102 -5.70 -13.24 4.06
C ILE A 102 -6.73 -12.38 4.80
N ALA A 103 -7.56 -12.98 5.64
CA ALA A 103 -8.59 -12.28 6.39
C ALA A 103 -7.99 -11.27 7.38
N SER A 104 -7.03 -11.71 8.21
CA SER A 104 -6.37 -10.84 9.19
C SER A 104 -5.63 -9.69 8.51
N SER A 105 -4.83 -9.99 7.48
CA SER A 105 -4.01 -8.99 6.78
C SER A 105 -4.85 -7.92 6.11
N TYR A 106 -5.99 -8.28 5.51
CA TYR A 106 -6.85 -7.29 4.86
C TYR A 106 -7.51 -6.36 5.89
N VAL A 107 -8.12 -6.93 6.93
CA VAL A 107 -8.79 -6.15 7.99
C VAL A 107 -7.79 -5.25 8.72
N GLU A 108 -6.62 -5.79 9.08
CA GLU A 108 -5.56 -5.03 9.75
C GLU A 108 -5.02 -3.91 8.86
N CYS A 109 -4.87 -4.14 7.56
CA CYS A 109 -4.43 -3.11 6.62
C CYS A 109 -5.39 -1.92 6.62
N VAL A 110 -6.69 -2.14 6.45
CA VAL A 110 -7.70 -1.08 6.43
C VAL A 110 -7.75 -0.33 7.78
N LEU A 111 -7.72 -1.07 8.89
CA LEU A 111 -7.70 -0.46 10.21
C LEU A 111 -6.41 0.36 10.46
N ALA A 112 -5.27 -0.12 9.96
CA ALA A 112 -3.99 0.58 10.07
C ALA A 112 -3.98 1.84 9.19
N GLN A 113 -4.61 1.85 8.01
CA GLN A 113 -4.74 3.05 7.18
C GLN A 113 -5.39 4.20 7.95
N GLY A 114 -6.48 3.91 8.67
CA GLY A 114 -7.20 4.89 9.50
C GLY A 114 -6.37 5.44 10.66
N ARG A 115 -5.30 4.75 11.08
CA ARG A 115 -4.41 5.19 12.17
C ARG A 115 -3.13 5.86 11.66
N GLU A 116 -2.53 5.31 10.61
CA GLU A 116 -1.20 5.71 10.14
C GLU A 116 -1.24 6.82 9.09
N ILE A 117 -2.28 6.81 8.24
CA ILE A 117 -2.40 7.74 7.11
C ILE A 117 -3.77 8.45 7.00
N PRO A 118 -4.46 8.79 8.11
CA PRO A 118 -5.85 9.30 8.06
C PRO A 118 -5.96 10.59 7.23
N GLY A 119 -5.00 11.51 7.36
CA GLY A 119 -5.01 12.76 6.61
C GLY A 119 -4.78 12.55 5.10
N VAL A 120 -3.99 11.55 4.70
CA VAL A 120 -3.76 11.23 3.28
C VAL A 120 -5.03 10.65 2.66
N ILE A 121 -5.68 9.71 3.36
CA ILE A 121 -6.97 9.14 2.94
C ILE A 121 -8.04 10.24 2.82
N ALA A 122 -8.18 11.08 3.84
CA ALA A 122 -9.15 12.16 3.85
C ALA A 122 -8.91 13.17 2.71
N ALA A 123 -7.65 13.56 2.48
CA ALA A 123 -7.31 14.52 1.42
C ALA A 123 -7.49 13.94 0.00
N LEU A 124 -7.45 12.62 -0.14
CA LEU A 124 -7.69 11.91 -1.40
C LEU A 124 -9.13 11.39 -1.55
N ALA A 125 -9.99 11.60 -0.55
CA ALA A 125 -11.36 11.10 -0.58
C ALA A 125 -12.06 11.61 -1.85
N SER A 126 -12.65 10.68 -2.61
CA SER A 126 -13.33 10.95 -3.89
C SER A 126 -12.43 11.51 -5.01
N SER A 127 -11.10 11.36 -4.91
CA SER A 127 -10.17 11.70 -6.00
C SER A 127 -10.08 10.56 -7.03
N PRO A 128 -9.99 10.87 -8.33
CA PRO A 128 -9.80 9.85 -9.36
C PRO A 128 -8.45 9.13 -9.22
N GLU A 129 -7.45 9.75 -8.60
CA GLU A 129 -6.17 9.13 -8.28
C GLU A 129 -6.33 7.99 -7.28
N LEU A 130 -7.04 8.21 -6.17
CA LEU A 130 -7.29 7.16 -5.17
C LEU A 130 -8.15 6.05 -5.74
N ASP A 131 -9.19 6.38 -6.51
CA ASP A 131 -10.05 5.38 -7.15
C ASP A 131 -9.28 4.50 -8.15
N ARG A 132 -8.29 5.07 -8.85
CA ARG A 132 -7.40 4.29 -9.73
C ARG A 132 -6.49 3.38 -8.90
N ILE A 133 -5.84 3.92 -7.87
CA ILE A 133 -4.92 3.14 -7.03
C ILE A 133 -5.65 1.98 -6.35
N LYS A 134 -6.83 2.22 -5.77
CA LYS A 134 -7.63 1.17 -5.13
C LYS A 134 -7.99 0.07 -6.12
N ARG A 135 -8.42 0.43 -7.34
CA ARG A 135 -8.74 -0.56 -8.40
C ARG A 135 -7.53 -1.37 -8.84
N ASP A 136 -6.38 -0.72 -9.02
CA ASP A 136 -5.14 -1.39 -9.41
C ASP A 136 -4.67 -2.35 -8.30
N TYR A 137 -4.72 -1.90 -7.04
CA TYR A 137 -4.42 -2.73 -5.88
C TYR A 137 -5.38 -3.91 -5.74
N GLU A 138 -6.69 -3.68 -5.81
CA GLU A 138 -7.70 -4.73 -5.77
C GLU A 138 -7.47 -5.78 -6.85
N ALA A 139 -7.02 -5.38 -8.04
CA ALA A 139 -6.71 -6.30 -9.11
C ALA A 139 -5.51 -7.19 -8.77
N VAL A 140 -4.40 -6.59 -8.32
CA VAL A 140 -3.19 -7.33 -7.90
C VAL A 140 -3.50 -8.26 -6.73
N PHE A 141 -4.20 -7.75 -5.72
CA PHE A 141 -4.58 -8.50 -4.53
C PHE A 141 -5.51 -9.68 -4.88
N ARG A 142 -6.48 -9.47 -5.76
CA ARG A 142 -7.38 -10.54 -6.24
C ARG A 142 -6.60 -11.68 -6.91
N ASP A 143 -5.69 -11.34 -7.80
CA ASP A 143 -4.92 -12.34 -8.57
C ASP A 143 -4.00 -13.13 -7.65
N LYS A 144 -3.43 -12.46 -6.65
CA LYS A 144 -2.65 -13.09 -5.59
C LYS A 144 -3.50 -14.04 -4.73
N CYS A 145 -4.65 -13.60 -4.24
CA CYS A 145 -5.58 -14.44 -3.47
C CYS A 145 -6.02 -15.67 -4.28
N ARG A 146 -6.31 -15.49 -5.56
CA ARG A 146 -6.60 -16.61 -6.48
C ARG A 146 -5.45 -17.61 -6.50
N ALA A 147 -4.23 -17.15 -6.78
CA ALA A 147 -3.06 -18.02 -6.89
C ALA A 147 -2.79 -18.78 -5.59
N MET A 148 -2.95 -18.11 -4.45
CA MET A 148 -2.73 -18.71 -3.13
C MET A 148 -3.79 -19.72 -2.72
N LEU A 149 -5.03 -19.56 -3.19
CA LEU A 149 -6.16 -20.40 -2.80
C LEU A 149 -6.43 -21.53 -3.82
N ALA A 150 -5.99 -21.37 -5.08
CA ALA A 150 -6.21 -22.34 -6.15
C ALA A 150 -5.79 -23.79 -5.81
N PRO A 151 -4.66 -24.04 -5.12
CA PRO A 151 -4.28 -25.41 -4.74
C PRO A 151 -5.32 -26.15 -3.87
N PHE A 152 -6.19 -25.42 -3.17
CA PHE A 152 -7.20 -25.99 -2.28
C PHE A 152 -8.56 -26.20 -2.95
N ALA A 153 -8.74 -25.72 -4.19
CA ALA A 153 -9.97 -25.89 -4.97
C ALA A 153 -10.08 -27.27 -5.64
N GLY A 154 -9.09 -28.16 -5.49
CA GLY A 154 -9.09 -29.49 -6.11
C GLY A 154 -9.05 -29.38 -7.64
N THR A 155 -10.03 -29.99 -8.32
CA THR A 155 -10.19 -29.88 -9.79
C THR A 155 -11.05 -28.68 -10.21
N GLY A 156 -11.63 -27.95 -9.26
CA GLY A 156 -12.48 -26.78 -9.52
C GLY A 156 -11.68 -25.50 -9.73
N GLU A 157 -12.36 -24.44 -10.18
CA GLU A 157 -11.76 -23.12 -10.38
C GLU A 157 -12.42 -22.07 -9.48
N ILE A 158 -11.60 -21.25 -8.82
CA ILE A 158 -12.09 -20.08 -8.08
C ILE A 158 -12.48 -19.00 -9.10
N GLY A 159 -13.76 -18.89 -9.45
CA GLY A 159 -14.24 -17.92 -10.44
C GLY A 159 -14.04 -16.44 -10.02
N PRO A 160 -13.96 -15.50 -10.99
CA PRO A 160 -13.82 -14.07 -10.71
C PRO A 160 -14.99 -13.49 -9.90
N ALA A 161 -16.21 -14.01 -10.07
CA ALA A 161 -17.39 -13.59 -9.30
C ALA A 161 -17.27 -13.94 -7.80
N GLY A 162 -16.78 -15.14 -7.49
CA GLY A 162 -16.56 -15.57 -6.10
C GLY A 162 -15.53 -14.69 -5.39
N LEU A 163 -14.40 -14.43 -6.05
CA LEU A 163 -13.38 -13.53 -5.51
C LEU A 163 -13.89 -12.10 -5.36
N ARG A 164 -14.67 -11.59 -6.32
CA ARG A 164 -15.27 -10.25 -6.19
C ARG A 164 -16.22 -10.18 -4.99
N SER A 165 -17.00 -11.23 -4.74
CA SER A 165 -17.87 -11.33 -3.57
C SER A 165 -17.07 -11.30 -2.27
N VAL A 166 -15.99 -12.09 -2.16
CA VAL A 166 -15.12 -12.10 -0.98
C VAL A 166 -14.44 -10.74 -0.78
N LEU A 167 -13.98 -10.08 -1.84
CA LEU A 167 -13.39 -8.74 -1.73
C LEU A 167 -14.39 -7.68 -1.28
N GLY A 168 -15.61 -7.71 -1.79
CA GLY A 168 -16.68 -6.82 -1.33
C GLY A 168 -17.01 -7.05 0.14
N ALA A 169 -17.04 -8.31 0.58
CA ALA A 169 -17.20 -8.65 2.00
C ALA A 169 -16.02 -8.13 2.83
N ALA A 170 -14.79 -8.30 2.36
CA ALA A 170 -13.59 -7.81 3.04
C ALA A 170 -13.62 -6.30 3.24
N GLU A 171 -13.98 -5.54 2.20
CA GLU A 171 -14.14 -4.09 2.26
C GLU A 171 -15.24 -3.68 3.26
N ALA A 172 -16.43 -4.27 3.14
CA ALA A 172 -17.57 -3.96 3.99
C ALA A 172 -17.31 -4.28 5.47
N LEU A 173 -16.77 -5.46 5.76
CA LEU A 173 -16.42 -5.90 7.12
C LEU A 173 -15.32 -5.01 7.73
N SER A 174 -14.31 -4.67 6.93
CA SER A 174 -13.21 -3.81 7.41
C SER A 174 -13.69 -2.39 7.70
N ASN A 175 -14.57 -1.83 6.86
CA ASN A 175 -15.16 -0.51 7.07
C ASN A 175 -16.08 -0.50 8.30
N ALA A 176 -16.91 -1.54 8.48
CA ALA A 176 -17.74 -1.68 9.67
C ALA A 176 -16.89 -1.79 10.96
N ALA A 177 -15.77 -2.52 10.91
CA ALA A 177 -14.82 -2.58 12.01
C ALA A 177 -14.15 -1.23 12.29
N ALA A 178 -13.76 -0.50 11.24
CA ALA A 178 -13.16 0.83 11.36
C ALA A 178 -14.15 1.85 11.96
N ALA A 179 -15.44 1.72 11.64
CA ALA A 179 -16.51 2.53 12.21
C ALA A 179 -16.92 2.12 13.63
N GLY A 180 -16.40 1.00 14.14
CA GLY A 180 -16.73 0.46 15.47
C GLY A 180 -18.10 -0.22 15.55
N GLU A 181 -18.73 -0.52 14.40
CA GLU A 181 -20.01 -1.24 14.34
C GLU A 181 -19.84 -2.73 14.71
N ILE A 182 -18.67 -3.29 14.38
CA ILE A 182 -18.23 -4.62 14.76
C ILE A 182 -16.78 -4.59 15.25
N THR A 183 -16.34 -5.64 15.94
CA THR A 183 -14.92 -5.78 16.34
C THR A 183 -14.06 -6.22 15.15
N ALA A 184 -12.76 -5.93 15.23
CA ALA A 184 -11.79 -6.44 14.26
C ALA A 184 -11.81 -7.98 14.19
N GLN A 185 -11.95 -8.66 15.33
CA GLN A 185 -12.01 -10.12 15.38
C GLN A 185 -13.26 -10.65 14.64
N GLN A 186 -14.43 -10.05 14.85
CA GLN A 186 -15.65 -10.44 14.13
C GLN A 186 -15.50 -10.25 12.60
N ALA A 187 -14.89 -9.15 12.17
CA ALA A 187 -14.61 -8.92 10.76
C ALA A 187 -13.65 -9.97 10.17
N GLN A 188 -12.58 -10.32 10.91
CA GLN A 188 -11.62 -11.34 10.51
C GLN A 188 -12.26 -12.73 10.42
N ASP A 189 -13.05 -13.12 11.44
CA ASP A 189 -13.71 -14.43 11.50
C ASP A 189 -14.72 -14.59 10.35
N GLU A 190 -15.55 -13.58 10.10
CA GLU A 190 -16.55 -13.64 9.03
C GLU A 190 -15.91 -13.67 7.64
N LEU A 191 -14.85 -12.88 7.44
CA LEU A 191 -14.08 -12.90 6.19
C LEU A 191 -13.38 -14.25 5.99
N TYR A 192 -12.82 -14.83 7.05
CA TYR A 192 -12.24 -16.17 7.03
C TYR A 192 -13.27 -17.21 6.56
N GLN A 193 -14.47 -17.24 7.16
CA GLN A 193 -15.54 -18.17 6.76
C GLN A 193 -15.95 -17.97 5.30
N SER A 194 -16.05 -16.71 4.87
CA SER A 194 -16.37 -16.36 3.48
C SER A 194 -15.36 -16.89 2.47
N ILE A 195 -14.06 -16.80 2.80
CA ILE A 195 -12.97 -17.33 1.96
C ILE A 195 -13.04 -18.86 1.90
N VAL A 196 -13.15 -19.54 3.05
CA VAL A 196 -13.22 -21.00 3.11
C VAL A 196 -14.42 -21.50 2.30
N ALA A 197 -15.60 -20.95 2.54
CA ALA A 197 -16.83 -21.35 1.85
C ALA A 197 -16.74 -21.13 0.33
N MET A 198 -16.08 -20.05 -0.14
CA MET A 198 -15.84 -19.83 -1.56
C MET A 198 -14.99 -20.95 -2.18
N VAL A 199 -13.90 -21.34 -1.52
CA VAL A 199 -13.01 -22.39 -2.02
C VAL A 199 -13.70 -23.75 -2.00
N GLU A 200 -14.48 -24.05 -0.97
CA GLU A 200 -15.23 -25.30 -0.86
C GLU A 200 -16.34 -25.44 -1.92
N ARG A 201 -17.02 -24.33 -2.26
CA ARG A 201 -17.96 -24.28 -3.39
C ARG A 201 -17.28 -24.58 -4.71
N ALA A 202 -16.14 -23.91 -4.97
CA ALA A 202 -15.32 -24.17 -6.16
C ALA A 202 -14.91 -25.65 -6.24
N ARG A 203 -14.46 -26.25 -5.13
CA ARG A 203 -14.12 -27.68 -5.04
C ARG A 203 -15.29 -28.61 -5.34
N SER A 204 -16.52 -28.19 -5.02
CA SER A 204 -17.74 -28.98 -5.19
C SER A 204 -18.39 -28.80 -6.58
N GLY A 205 -17.85 -27.92 -7.43
CA GLY A 205 -18.41 -27.61 -8.75
C GLY A 205 -19.80 -26.95 -8.70
N ARG A 206 -20.12 -26.27 -7.59
CA ARG A 206 -21.41 -25.60 -7.34
C ARG A 206 -21.24 -24.10 -7.16
#